data_AF-A0A839P3B2-F1
#
_entry.id   AF-A0A839P3B2-F1
#
_cell.length_a   1.000
_cell.length_b   1.000
_cell.length_c   1.000
_cell.angle_alpha   90.00
_cell.angle_beta   90.00
_cell.angle_gamma   90.00
#
_symmetry.space_group_name_H-M   'P 1'
#
loop_
_entity.id
_entity.type
_entity.pdbx_description
1 polymer ?
#
loop_
_entity_poly.entity_id
_entity_poly.type
_entity_poly.pdbx_seq_one_letter_code
_entity_poly.pdbx_strand_id
1 'polypeptide(L)'
;MPDPSEPSGEPAPSVPSRPSPKTIRKRAPDAKRLRAQLRAHIERQIARFDAALDIEAPPAGFDSGKVLRDLGGLKNLLDDMKAADRAARDGGTDAAAGRASLSAADLVAMRADIARRYAAFAATEPDDSVLDPALAEPSAPA
;
A
#
# COMPACT_ATOMS: atom_id res chain seq x y z
N MET A 1 70.12 45.57 27.72
CA MET A 1 70.41 45.22 29.13
C MET A 1 69.25 45.64 30.04
N PRO A 2 68.23 44.82 30.37
CA PRO A 2 67.80 43.53 29.81
C PRO A 2 67.38 43.55 28.33
N ASP A 3 67.01 42.37 27.80
CA ASP A 3 67.16 41.97 26.39
C ASP A 3 65.96 41.04 25.93
N PRO A 4 65.98 40.24 24.82
CA PRO A 4 64.77 39.93 24.01
C PRO A 4 63.97 38.67 24.35
N SER A 5 62.74 38.57 23.81
CA SER A 5 62.01 37.30 23.64
C SER A 5 61.25 37.31 22.31
N GLU A 6 61.47 36.25 21.52
CA GLU A 6 61.03 36.13 20.12
C GLU A 6 59.55 35.72 19.96
N PRO A 7 58.97 35.91 18.76
CA PRO A 7 57.55 35.72 18.51
C PRO A 7 57.20 34.26 18.15
N SER A 8 56.07 33.76 18.67
CA SER A 8 55.40 32.60 18.07
C SER A 8 53.88 32.64 18.30
N GLY A 9 53.21 33.50 17.55
CA GLY A 9 51.76 33.47 17.38
C GLY A 9 51.39 32.55 16.22
N GLU A 10 51.46 31.24 16.45
CA GLU A 10 51.15 30.22 15.44
C GLU A 10 49.68 30.33 14.97
N PRO A 11 49.40 30.56 13.68
CA PRO A 11 48.03 30.63 13.18
C PRO A 11 47.46 29.22 13.08
N ALA A 12 46.68 28.82 14.10
CA ALA A 12 46.02 27.53 14.11
C ALA A 12 45.26 27.28 12.79
N PRO A 13 45.52 26.17 12.08
CA PRO A 13 44.90 25.93 10.78
C PRO A 13 43.40 25.74 10.94
N SER A 14 42.62 26.66 10.35
CA SER A 14 41.17 26.58 10.30
C SER A 14 40.72 25.26 9.69
N VAL A 15 40.29 24.32 10.53
CA VAL A 15 39.84 23.00 10.10
C VAL A 15 38.63 23.19 9.17
N PRO A 16 38.69 22.78 7.90
CA PRO A 16 37.60 23.02 6.98
C PRO A 16 36.38 22.22 7.45
N SER A 17 35.34 22.93 7.89
CA SER A 17 34.08 22.33 8.32
C SER A 17 33.48 21.52 7.18
N ARG A 18 33.69 20.20 7.26
CA ARG A 18 33.29 19.24 6.23
C ARG A 18 31.77 19.38 6.01
N PRO A 19 31.30 19.73 4.81
CA PRO A 19 29.86 19.81 4.56
C PRO A 19 29.29 18.41 4.81
N SER A 20 28.44 18.30 5.82
CA SER A 20 27.78 17.03 6.13
C SER A 20 26.99 16.60 4.89
N PRO A 21 27.15 15.34 4.42
CA PRO A 21 26.40 14.87 3.28
C PRO A 21 24.94 14.81 3.69
N LYS A 22 24.19 15.87 3.34
CA LYS A 22 22.73 15.93 3.50
C LYS A 22 22.19 14.69 2.81
N THR A 23 21.75 13.71 3.60
CA THR A 23 21.21 12.48 3.07
C THR A 23 19.93 12.83 2.33
N ILE A 24 20.03 12.93 1.01
CA ILE A 24 18.90 13.10 0.10
C ILE A 24 18.10 11.81 0.22
N ARG A 25 17.23 11.74 1.23
CA ARG A 25 16.22 10.69 1.36
C ARG A 25 15.40 10.78 0.08
N LYS A 26 15.67 9.85 -0.85
CA LYS A 26 14.89 9.69 -2.08
C LYS A 26 13.45 9.40 -1.67
N ARG A 27 12.63 10.43 -1.51
CA ARG A 27 11.20 10.28 -1.27
C ARG A 27 10.68 9.45 -2.45
N ALA A 28 10.04 8.33 -2.13
CA ALA A 28 9.34 7.54 -3.14
C ALA A 28 8.38 8.46 -3.90
N PRO A 29 8.24 8.31 -5.23
CA PRO A 29 7.32 9.14 -5.99
C PRO A 29 5.91 8.98 -5.43
N ASP A 30 5.28 10.11 -5.12
CA ASP A 30 3.88 10.18 -4.67
C ASP A 30 2.99 9.40 -5.66
N ALA A 31 2.18 8.49 -5.16
CA ALA A 31 1.27 7.68 -5.96
C ALA A 31 0.33 8.53 -6.83
N LYS A 32 -0.07 9.72 -6.35
CA LYS A 32 -0.86 10.69 -7.12
C LYS A 32 -0.06 11.24 -8.31
N ARG A 33 1.23 11.53 -8.12
CA ARG A 33 2.14 11.96 -9.18
C ARG A 33 2.40 10.84 -10.19
N LEU A 34 2.56 9.60 -9.73
CA LEU A 34 2.73 8.43 -10.60
C LEU A 34 1.50 8.19 -11.49
N ARG A 35 0.29 8.25 -10.91
CA ARG A 35 -0.98 8.16 -11.67
C ARG A 35 -1.10 9.26 -12.73
N ALA A 36 -0.78 10.51 -12.38
CA ALA A 36 -0.78 11.63 -13.33
C ALA A 36 0.24 11.43 -14.47
N GLN A 37 1.44 10.91 -14.17
CA GLN A 37 2.46 10.60 -15.17
C GLN A 37 2.05 9.46 -16.10
N LEU A 38 1.45 8.39 -15.56
CA LEU A 38 0.90 7.27 -16.33
C LEU A 38 -0.21 7.75 -17.27
N ARG A 39 -1.17 8.52 -16.75
CA ARG A 39 -2.26 9.11 -17.55
C ARG A 39 -1.71 9.92 -18.73
N ALA A 40 -0.78 10.84 -18.48
CA ALA A 40 -0.17 11.65 -19.53
C ALA A 40 0.66 10.82 -20.53
N HIS A 41 1.19 9.65 -20.12
CA HIS A 41 1.86 8.72 -21.02
C HIS A 41 0.86 8.00 -21.94
N ILE A 42 -0.25 7.50 -21.38
CA ILE A 42 -1.34 6.87 -22.15
C ILE A 42 -1.93 7.86 -23.16
N GLU A 43 -2.22 9.09 -22.75
CA GLU A 43 -2.72 10.16 -23.65
C GLU A 43 -1.76 10.41 -24.84
N ARG A 44 -0.44 10.37 -24.60
CA ARG A 44 0.57 10.46 -25.69
C ARG A 44 0.69 9.21 -26.55
N GLN A 45 0.43 8.01 -26.01
CA GLN A 45 0.42 6.77 -26.78
C GLN A 45 -0.81 6.72 -27.70
N ILE A 46 -1.98 7.10 -27.18
CA ILE A 46 -3.22 7.25 -27.95
C ILE A 46 -3.00 8.19 -29.14
N ALA A 47 -2.49 9.41 -28.91
CA ALA A 47 -2.21 10.37 -29.98
C ALA A 47 -1.20 9.88 -31.03
N ARG A 48 -0.24 9.01 -30.64
CA ARG A 48 0.70 8.38 -31.59
C ARG A 48 0.06 7.27 -32.40
N PHE A 49 -0.89 6.52 -31.84
CA PHE A 49 -1.62 5.50 -32.58
C PHE A 49 -2.68 6.12 -33.49
N ASP A 50 -3.42 7.13 -33.03
CA ASP A 50 -4.33 7.91 -33.88
C ASP A 50 -3.54 8.48 -35.09
N ALA A 51 -2.42 9.19 -34.86
CA ALA A 51 -1.56 9.71 -35.93
C ALA A 51 -0.89 8.64 -36.83
N ALA A 52 -0.76 7.39 -36.36
CA ALA A 52 -0.25 6.28 -37.18
C ALA A 52 -1.35 5.65 -38.06
N LEU A 53 -2.62 5.76 -37.66
CA LEU A 53 -3.77 5.35 -38.46
C LEU A 53 -4.08 6.36 -39.57
N ASP A 54 -3.76 7.64 -39.36
CA ASP A 54 -3.93 8.73 -40.35
C ASP A 54 -2.88 8.70 -41.49
N ILE A 55 -1.92 7.76 -41.49
CA ILE A 55 -0.89 7.65 -42.53
C ILE A 55 -1.48 6.97 -43.77
N GLU A 56 -1.64 7.73 -44.86
CA GLU A 56 -2.20 7.28 -46.14
C GLU A 56 -1.45 6.08 -46.77
N ALA A 57 -0.13 6.02 -46.60
CA ALA A 57 0.73 4.92 -47.03
C ALA A 57 1.43 4.28 -45.82
N PRO A 58 0.76 3.40 -45.06
CA PRO A 58 1.34 2.79 -43.88
C PRO A 58 2.49 1.82 -44.25
N PRO A 59 3.51 1.67 -43.38
CA PRO A 59 4.66 0.83 -43.67
C PRO A 59 4.28 -0.64 -43.82
N ALA A 60 5.05 -1.39 -44.62
CA ALA A 60 4.83 -2.82 -44.83
C ALA A 60 4.82 -3.58 -43.49
N GLY A 61 3.74 -4.33 -43.22
CA GLY A 61 3.53 -5.03 -41.95
C GLY A 61 2.77 -4.24 -40.88
N PHE A 62 2.21 -3.06 -41.20
CA PHE A 62 1.33 -2.33 -40.28
C PHE A 62 0.00 -3.08 -40.04
N ASP A 63 -0.15 -3.69 -38.86
CA ASP A 63 -1.40 -4.31 -38.41
C ASP A 63 -2.34 -3.25 -37.79
N SER A 64 -3.13 -2.60 -38.65
CA SER A 64 -4.15 -1.63 -38.23
C SER A 64 -5.20 -2.23 -37.29
N GLY A 65 -5.52 -3.52 -37.44
CA GLY A 65 -6.47 -4.22 -36.58
C GLY A 65 -5.96 -4.37 -35.14
N LYS A 66 -4.67 -4.68 -34.98
CA LYS A 66 -4.00 -4.65 -33.68
C LYS A 66 -3.94 -3.23 -33.12
N VAL A 67 -3.58 -2.22 -33.92
CA VAL A 67 -3.52 -0.83 -33.45
C VAL A 67 -4.89 -0.35 -32.96
N LEU A 68 -5.98 -0.64 -33.68
CA LEU A 68 -7.35 -0.31 -33.25
C LEU A 68 -7.74 -1.02 -31.94
N ARG A 69 -7.34 -2.28 -31.75
CA ARG A 69 -7.56 -3.03 -30.50
C ARG A 69 -6.80 -2.41 -29.32
N ASP A 70 -5.52 -2.12 -29.51
CA ASP A 70 -4.66 -1.51 -28.49
C ASP A 70 -5.17 -0.10 -28.13
N LEU A 71 -5.58 0.68 -29.13
CA LEU A 71 -6.18 2.00 -28.99
C LEU A 71 -7.48 1.97 -28.18
N GLY A 72 -8.36 1.01 -28.45
CA GLY A 72 -9.58 0.79 -27.67
C GLY A 72 -9.29 0.42 -26.21
N GLY A 73 -8.33 -0.48 -25.98
CA GLY A 73 -7.89 -0.85 -24.63
C GLY A 73 -7.30 0.32 -23.85
N LEU A 74 -6.48 1.17 -24.48
CA LEU A 74 -5.92 2.37 -23.87
C LEU A 74 -6.97 3.45 -23.57
N LYS A 75 -7.97 3.63 -24.44
CA LYS A 75 -9.09 4.57 -24.22
C LYS A 75 -9.95 4.12 -23.03
N ASN A 76 -10.29 2.83 -22.94
CA ASN A 76 -10.99 2.26 -21.78
C ASN A 76 -10.21 2.43 -20.47
N LEU A 77 -8.92 2.07 -20.44
CA LEU A 77 -8.05 2.22 -19.26
C LEU A 77 -7.97 3.69 -18.79
N LEU A 78 -7.91 4.63 -19.74
CA LEU A 78 -7.90 6.06 -19.42
C LEU A 78 -9.21 6.51 -18.76
N ASP A 79 -10.35 5.97 -19.17
CA ASP A 79 -11.65 6.28 -18.59
C ASP A 79 -11.88 5.60 -17.24
N ASP A 80 -11.40 4.37 -17.05
CA ASP A 80 -11.34 3.70 -15.74
C ASP A 80 -10.49 4.51 -14.74
N MET A 81 -9.33 5.01 -15.17
CA MET A 81 -8.50 5.88 -14.34
C MET A 81 -9.21 7.20 -13.98
N LYS A 82 -9.97 7.81 -14.90
CA LYS A 82 -10.80 8.99 -14.61
C LYS A 82 -11.97 8.67 -13.68
N ALA A 83 -12.54 7.47 -13.76
CA ALA A 83 -13.59 7.01 -12.86
C ALA A 83 -13.04 6.81 -11.44
N ALA A 84 -11.90 6.12 -11.30
CA ALA A 84 -11.20 5.96 -10.02
C ALA A 84 -10.75 7.29 -9.40
N ASP A 85 -10.27 8.24 -10.21
CA ASP A 85 -9.91 9.59 -9.76
C ASP A 85 -11.13 10.45 -9.35
N ARG A 86 -12.33 10.15 -9.86
CA ARG A 86 -13.59 10.77 -9.38
C ARG A 86 -14.04 10.13 -8.07
N ALA A 87 -14.13 8.81 -8.03
CA ALA A 87 -14.45 8.06 -6.81
C ALA A 87 -13.50 8.37 -5.64
N ALA A 88 -12.22 8.64 -5.89
CA ALA A 88 -11.26 9.06 -4.87
C ALA A 88 -11.41 10.52 -4.39
N ARG A 89 -12.13 11.37 -5.13
CA ARG A 89 -12.50 12.73 -4.72
C ARG A 89 -13.85 12.73 -3.99
N ASP A 90 -14.84 12.05 -4.55
CA ASP A 90 -16.22 12.02 -4.05
C ASP A 90 -16.35 11.11 -2.80
N GLY A 91 -15.59 10.01 -2.77
CA GLY A 91 -15.48 9.11 -1.61
C GLY A 91 -14.82 9.73 -0.37
N GLY A 92 -14.35 10.99 -0.45
CA GLY A 92 -13.87 11.76 0.70
C GLY A 92 -14.96 12.15 1.71
N THR A 93 -16.24 12.01 1.36
CA THR A 93 -17.37 12.28 2.28
C THR A 93 -18.32 11.09 2.46
N ASP A 94 -18.41 10.17 1.50
CA ASP A 94 -19.47 9.13 1.50
C ASP A 94 -19.00 7.73 1.94
N ALA A 95 -17.67 7.46 1.96
CA ALA A 95 -17.13 6.21 2.52
C ALA A 95 -17.30 6.08 4.05
N ALA A 96 -17.79 7.14 4.72
CA ALA A 96 -18.19 7.13 6.13
C ALA A 96 -19.70 6.89 6.34
N ALA A 97 -20.54 7.02 5.30
CA ALA A 97 -21.99 6.87 5.42
C ALA A 97 -22.44 5.39 5.45
N GLY A 98 -21.75 4.51 4.74
CA GLY A 98 -22.06 3.07 4.66
C GLY A 98 -21.48 2.20 5.78
N ARG A 99 -20.52 2.72 6.56
CA ARG A 99 -19.97 2.05 7.73
C ARG A 99 -20.15 2.94 8.95
N ALA A 100 -21.36 2.91 9.51
CA ALA A 100 -21.62 3.45 10.84
C ALA A 100 -20.52 2.93 11.78
N SER A 101 -19.66 3.85 12.24
CA SER A 101 -18.61 3.50 13.19
C SER A 101 -19.29 3.15 14.51
N LEU A 102 -19.51 1.85 14.73
CA LEU A 102 -20.04 1.32 15.98
C LEU A 102 -19.31 2.02 17.13
N SER A 103 -20.07 2.70 17.98
CA SER A 103 -19.48 3.44 19.10
C SER A 103 -18.73 2.48 20.01
N ALA A 104 -17.83 2.99 20.83
CA ALA A 104 -17.15 2.16 21.83
C ALA A 104 -18.16 1.41 22.73
N ALA A 105 -19.33 2.01 22.98
CA ALA A 105 -20.42 1.37 23.71
C ALA A 105 -21.05 0.21 22.93
N ASP A 106 -21.31 0.36 21.62
CA ASP A 106 -21.87 -0.71 20.79
C ASP A 106 -20.93 -1.91 20.68
N LEU A 107 -19.61 -1.65 20.56
CA LEU A 107 -18.59 -2.70 20.57
C LEU A 107 -18.53 -3.45 21.91
N VAL A 108 -18.71 -2.76 23.04
CA VAL A 108 -18.80 -3.38 24.36
C VAL A 108 -20.10 -4.19 24.50
N ALA A 109 -21.23 -3.68 24.01
CA ALA A 109 -22.52 -4.37 24.02
C ALA A 109 -22.47 -5.67 23.21
N MET A 110 -21.89 -5.66 22.00
CA MET A 110 -21.68 -6.86 21.20
C MET A 110 -20.76 -7.88 21.91
N ARG A 111 -19.66 -7.43 22.52
CA ARG A 111 -18.75 -8.33 23.26
C ARG A 111 -19.45 -9.00 24.45
N ALA A 112 -20.25 -8.24 25.20
CA ALA A 112 -21.05 -8.79 26.29
C ALA A 112 -22.11 -9.78 25.79
N ASP A 113 -22.73 -9.53 24.65
CA ASP A 113 -23.72 -10.43 24.07
C ASP A 113 -23.10 -11.73 23.54
N ILE A 114 -21.96 -11.65 22.84
CA ILE A 114 -21.18 -12.81 22.42
C ILE A 114 -20.78 -13.64 23.65
N ALA A 115 -20.24 -13.01 24.70
CA ALA A 115 -19.86 -13.70 25.94
C ALA A 115 -21.03 -14.43 26.59
N ARG A 116 -22.24 -13.84 26.63
CA ARG A 116 -23.45 -14.52 27.13
C ARG A 116 -23.82 -15.75 26.31
N ARG A 117 -23.77 -15.67 24.98
CA ARG A 117 -24.07 -16.83 24.10
C ARG A 117 -23.09 -17.96 24.31
N TYR A 118 -21.79 -17.66 24.43
CA TYR A 118 -20.76 -18.66 24.72
C TYR A 118 -20.91 -19.27 26.12
N ALA A 119 -21.26 -18.47 27.14
CA ALA A 119 -21.53 -18.99 28.48
C ALA A 119 -22.76 -19.91 28.53
N ALA A 120 -23.84 -19.56 27.80
CA ALA A 120 -25.01 -20.43 27.66
C ALA A 120 -24.68 -21.74 26.93
N PHE A 121 -23.87 -21.68 25.87
CA PHE A 121 -23.38 -22.87 25.16
C PHE A 121 -22.54 -23.77 26.08
N ALA A 122 -21.56 -23.22 26.79
CA ALA A 122 -20.71 -23.96 27.72
C ALA A 122 -21.47 -24.56 28.92
N ALA A 123 -22.54 -23.91 29.37
CA ALA A 123 -23.45 -24.44 30.39
C ALA A 123 -24.42 -25.53 29.85
N THR A 124 -24.37 -25.82 28.54
CA THR A 124 -25.15 -26.87 27.87
C THR A 124 -24.26 -28.06 27.46
N GLU A 125 -22.97 -28.06 27.83
CA GLU A 125 -22.16 -29.29 27.79
C GLU A 125 -22.86 -30.36 28.65
N PRO A 126 -23.21 -31.54 28.08
CA PRO A 126 -23.67 -32.64 28.91
C PRO A 126 -22.54 -33.07 29.84
N ASP A 127 -22.91 -33.42 31.06
CA ASP A 127 -21.99 -33.96 32.06
C ASP A 127 -21.54 -35.38 31.65
N ASP A 128 -20.65 -35.46 30.66
CA ASP A 128 -20.00 -36.69 30.18
C ASP A 128 -18.94 -37.19 31.19
N SER A 129 -19.33 -37.18 32.47
CA SER A 129 -18.72 -37.88 33.59
C SER A 129 -18.95 -39.39 33.45
N VAL A 130 -18.47 -39.99 32.37
CA VAL A 130 -18.18 -41.43 32.32
C VAL A 130 -16.67 -41.61 32.40
N LEU A 131 -16.17 -41.49 33.62
CA LEU A 131 -14.98 -42.24 34.01
C LEU A 131 -15.27 -43.72 33.71
N ASP A 132 -14.42 -44.36 32.91
CA ASP A 132 -14.43 -45.82 32.76
C ASP A 132 -13.34 -46.42 33.69
N PRO A 133 -13.70 -46.94 34.88
CA PRO A 133 -12.77 -47.60 35.79
C PRO A 133 -12.62 -49.11 35.47
N ALA A 134 -12.59 -49.48 34.18
CA ALA A 134 -12.11 -50.76 33.68
C ALA A 134 -11.32 -50.49 32.38
N LEU A 135 -10.06 -50.90 32.22
CA LEU A 135 -9.50 -52.19 32.58
C LEU A 135 -8.13 -52.00 33.24
N ALA A 136 -7.99 -52.49 34.47
CA ALA A 136 -6.67 -52.84 34.98
C ALA A 136 -6.10 -53.99 34.13
N GLU A 137 -4.81 -53.93 33.79
CA GLU A 137 -4.11 -55.11 33.27
C GLU A 137 -4.18 -56.27 34.28
N PRO A 138 -4.04 -57.52 33.82
CA PRO A 138 -2.69 -58.07 33.93
C PRO A 138 -2.26 -59.03 32.81
N SER A 139 -0.94 -59.17 32.71
CA SER A 139 -0.22 -60.41 32.39
C SER A 139 0.05 -60.79 30.92
N ALA A 140 1.29 -60.56 30.51
CA ALA A 140 2.13 -61.59 29.86
C ALA A 140 2.43 -62.73 30.89
N PRO A 141 3.02 -63.90 30.54
CA PRO A 141 3.68 -64.26 29.28
C PRO A 141 3.36 -65.68 28.73
N ALA A 142 3.98 -66.03 27.60
CA ALA A 142 4.41 -67.39 27.25
C ALA A 142 5.61 -67.31 26.29
#